data_AF-H5YIX9-F1
#
_entry.id   AF-H5YIX9-F1
#
_cell.length_a   1.000
_cell.length_b   1.000
_cell.length_c   1.000
_cell.angle_alpha   90.00
_cell.angle_beta   90.00
_cell.angle_gamma   90.00
#
_symmetry.space_group_name_H-M   'P 1'
#
loop_
_entity.id
_entity.type
_entity.pdbx_description
1 polymer ?
#
loop_
_entity_poly.entity_id
_entity_poly.type
_entity_poly.pdbx_seq_one_letter_code
_entity_poly.pdbx_strand_id
1 'polypeptide(L)'
;MRRIMSAILLVVGWFGADLLGVMPLAAQTYDPRPVCIEIYTIDGRSIDCSFATMAQCAATASGQSAQCYANPYARQSRQLSLVPSPPRRSR
;
A
#
# COMPACT_ATOMS: atom_id res chain seq x y z
N MET A 1 -22.35 -31.93 -27.52
CA MET A 1 -21.16 -32.07 -26.64
C MET A 1 -20.06 -31.07 -26.98
N ARG A 2 -19.50 -31.04 -28.20
CA ARG A 2 -18.43 -30.07 -28.59
C ARG A 2 -18.79 -28.58 -28.46
N ARG A 3 -20.06 -28.21 -28.71
CA ARG A 3 -20.52 -26.81 -28.57
C ARG A 3 -20.68 -26.34 -27.11
N ILE A 4 -20.86 -27.28 -26.19
CA ILE A 4 -21.04 -27.00 -24.76
C ILE A 4 -19.68 -26.70 -24.12
N MET A 5 -18.61 -27.37 -24.57
CA MET A 5 -17.25 -27.12 -24.09
C MET A 5 -16.72 -25.73 -24.48
N SER A 6 -17.11 -25.18 -25.64
CA SER A 6 -16.72 -23.82 -26.05
C SER A 6 -17.40 -22.70 -25.24
N ALA A 7 -18.62 -22.93 -24.77
CA ALA A 7 -19.36 -21.94 -23.97
C ALA A 7 -18.82 -21.84 -22.53
N ILE A 8 -18.31 -22.94 -21.99
CA ILE A 8 -17.72 -22.98 -20.63
C ILE A 8 -16.39 -22.20 -20.58
N LEU A 9 -15.60 -22.22 -21.66
CA LEU A 9 -14.32 -21.52 -21.72
C LEU A 9 -14.43 -19.99 -21.73
N LEU A 10 -15.60 -19.42 -22.07
CA LEU A 10 -15.81 -17.97 -22.07
C LEU A 10 -16.25 -17.40 -20.72
N VAL A 11 -16.76 -18.24 -19.81
CA VAL A 11 -17.26 -17.79 -18.49
C VAL A 11 -16.15 -17.74 -17.44
N VAL A 12 -15.15 -18.62 -17.54
CA VAL A 12 -14.03 -18.67 -16.59
C VAL A 12 -13.01 -17.55 -16.81
N GLY A 13 -13.00 -16.92 -18.00
CA GLY A 13 -12.06 -15.84 -18.33
C GLY A 13 -12.39 -14.47 -17.75
N TRP A 14 -13.59 -14.25 -17.18
CA TRP A 14 -13.99 -12.92 -16.68
C TRP A 14 -13.74 -12.74 -15.19
N PHE A 15 -13.77 -13.80 -14.38
CA PHE A 15 -13.62 -13.71 -12.93
C PHE A 15 -12.15 -13.80 -12.44
N GLY A 16 -11.17 -13.61 -13.33
CA GLY A 16 -9.78 -13.97 -13.08
C GLY A 16 -8.76 -12.84 -13.18
N ALA A 17 -9.14 -11.57 -13.00
CA ALA A 17 -8.20 -10.46 -13.16
C ALA A 17 -8.43 -9.32 -12.17
N ASP A 18 -8.33 -9.59 -10.86
CA ASP A 18 -8.17 -8.54 -9.84
C ASP A 18 -7.08 -8.92 -8.83
N LEU A 19 -5.95 -9.45 -9.33
CA LEU A 19 -4.74 -9.64 -8.54
C LEU A 19 -3.72 -8.52 -8.86
N LEU A 20 -4.11 -7.28 -8.60
CA LEU A 20 -3.14 -6.25 -8.22
C LEU A 20 -3.09 -6.20 -6.68
N GLY A 21 -2.79 -7.35 -6.08
CA GLY A 21 -2.32 -7.38 -4.70
C GLY A 21 -0.95 -6.70 -4.69
N VAL A 22 -0.94 -5.40 -4.36
CA VAL A 22 0.26 -4.75 -3.84
C VAL A 22 0.65 -5.57 -2.63
N MET A 23 1.64 -6.46 -2.80
CA MET A 23 2.20 -7.15 -1.65
C MET A 23 2.79 -6.03 -0.78
N PRO A 24 2.27 -5.79 0.42
CA PRO A 24 2.88 -4.80 1.30
C PRO A 24 4.28 -5.35 1.58
N LEU A 25 5.29 -4.70 1.01
CA LEU A 25 6.68 -4.97 1.33
C LEU A 25 6.75 -4.86 2.85
N ALA A 26 6.99 -5.97 3.54
CA ALA A 26 7.12 -5.96 4.98
C ALA A 26 8.18 -4.89 5.33
N ALA A 27 7.76 -3.85 6.05
CA ALA A 27 8.52 -2.65 6.45
C ALA A 27 8.45 -1.39 5.56
N GLN A 28 7.29 -1.03 5.00
CA GLN A 28 7.09 0.30 4.38
C GLN A 28 6.96 1.46 5.37
N THR A 29 7.38 1.33 6.64
CA THR A 29 7.31 2.45 7.58
C THR A 29 8.09 3.68 7.11
N TYR A 30 9.14 3.48 6.32
CA TYR A 30 10.01 4.53 5.80
C TYR A 30 9.48 5.24 4.53
N ASP A 31 8.29 4.90 4.04
CA ASP A 31 7.71 5.60 2.89
C ASP A 31 7.41 7.08 3.26
N PRO A 32 7.66 8.08 2.38
CA PRO A 32 7.38 9.48 2.67
C PRO A 32 5.88 9.86 2.68
N ARG A 33 4.95 8.92 2.44
CA ARG A 33 3.50 9.15 2.45
C ARG A 33 2.93 9.38 3.85
N PRO A 34 1.85 10.17 3.97
CA PRO A 34 1.37 10.70 5.26
C PRO A 34 0.61 9.71 6.15
N VAL A 35 0.15 8.55 5.67
CA VAL A 35 -0.73 7.67 6.42
C VAL A 35 -0.23 6.22 6.40
N CYS A 36 -0.31 5.57 7.56
CA CYS A 36 0.03 4.17 7.77
C CYS A 36 -1.17 3.36 8.25
N ILE A 37 -1.19 2.07 7.89
CA ILE A 37 -2.06 1.04 8.43
C ILE A 37 -1.22 0.01 9.19
N GLU A 38 -1.67 -0.40 10.37
CA GLU A 38 -1.13 -1.53 11.14
C GLU A 38 -2.20 -2.62 11.19
N ILE A 39 -1.92 -3.77 10.57
CA ILE A 39 -2.82 -4.93 10.52
C ILE A 39 -2.31 -5.95 11.55
N TYR A 40 -3.20 -6.35 12.45
CA TYR A 40 -2.95 -7.37 13.46
C TYR A 40 -3.48 -8.71 12.96
N THR A 41 -2.60 -9.69 12.83
CA THR A 41 -2.88 -11.06 12.44
C THR A 41 -2.46 -12.01 13.57
N ILE A 42 -2.90 -13.26 13.51
CA ILE A 42 -2.42 -14.34 14.41
C ILE A 42 -0.90 -14.48 14.31
N ASP A 43 -0.34 -14.28 13.12
CA ASP A 43 1.10 -14.42 12.85
C ASP A 43 1.91 -13.18 13.25
N GLY A 44 1.27 -12.13 13.79
CA GLY A 44 1.94 -10.92 14.26
C GLY A 44 1.29 -9.63 13.76
N ARG A 45 2.13 -8.62 13.52
CA ARG A 45 1.67 -7.30 13.04
C ARG A 45 2.37 -6.94 11.74
N SER A 46 1.65 -6.33 10.82
CA SER A 46 2.18 -5.82 9.56
C SER A 46 1.85 -4.34 9.43
N ILE A 47 2.86 -3.52 9.12
CA ILE A 47 2.70 -2.08 8.95
C ILE A 47 2.96 -1.72 7.48
N ASP A 48 2.02 -0.97 6.88
CA ASP A 48 2.15 -0.41 5.55
C ASP A 48 1.84 1.09 5.55
N CYS A 49 2.78 1.91 5.08
CA CYS A 49 2.60 3.37 5.00
C CYS A 49 2.38 3.86 3.57
N SER A 50 1.80 3.03 2.70
CA SER A 50 1.60 3.35 1.30
C SER A 50 0.36 4.23 1.04
N PHE A 51 -0.28 4.77 2.08
CA PHE A 51 -1.56 5.49 1.95
C PHE A 51 -1.37 7.01 1.89
N ALA A 52 -2.08 7.64 0.95
CA ALA A 52 -2.04 9.10 0.80
C ALA A 52 -3.06 9.82 1.71
N THR A 53 -4.15 9.13 2.09
CA THR A 53 -5.24 9.72 2.88
C THR A 53 -5.80 8.75 3.91
N MET A 54 -6.39 9.30 4.99
CA MET A 54 -7.03 8.51 6.05
C MET A 54 -8.24 7.73 5.53
N ALA A 55 -8.99 8.30 4.59
CA ALA A 55 -10.14 7.63 3.96
C ALA A 55 -9.71 6.39 3.17
N GLN A 56 -8.60 6.46 2.45
CA GLN A 56 -8.05 5.32 1.72
C GLN A 56 -7.58 4.23 2.69
N CYS A 57 -6.93 4.61 3.80
CA CYS A 57 -6.55 3.66 4.85
C CYS A 57 -7.78 3.02 5.51
N ALA A 58 -8.81 3.81 5.85
CA ALA A 58 -10.04 3.31 6.47
C ALA A 58 -10.80 2.34 5.57
N ALA A 59 -10.80 2.59 4.26
CA ALA A 59 -11.38 1.67 3.29
C ALA A 59 -10.68 0.30 3.29
N THR A 60 -9.35 0.27 3.44
CA THR A 60 -8.57 -0.97 3.56
C THR A 60 -8.69 -1.62 4.93
N ALA A 61 -8.75 -0.81 6.00
CA ALA A 61 -8.92 -1.30 7.36
C ALA A 61 -10.32 -1.90 7.61
N SER A 62 -11.31 -1.49 6.82
CA SER A 62 -12.67 -1.98 6.92
C SER A 62 -12.74 -3.50 6.69
N GLY A 63 -13.14 -4.23 7.73
CA GLY A 63 -13.25 -5.70 7.68
C GLY A 63 -11.98 -6.45 8.07
N GLN A 64 -10.92 -5.75 8.48
CA GLN A 64 -9.71 -6.34 9.04
C GLN A 64 -9.45 -5.81 10.46
N SER A 65 -8.72 -6.56 11.28
CA SER A 65 -8.16 -6.08 12.54
C SER A 65 -7.01 -5.13 12.23
N ALA A 66 -7.32 -3.91 11.82
CA ALA A 66 -6.33 -2.93 11.39
C ALA A 66 -6.56 -1.54 11.99
N GLN A 67 -5.49 -0.79 12.22
CA GLN A 67 -5.52 0.58 12.75
C GLN A 67 -4.78 1.55 11.83
N CYS A 68 -5.39 2.70 11.56
CA CYS A 68 -4.81 3.76 10.74
C CYS A 68 -4.21 4.87 11.61
N TYR A 69 -3.02 5.35 11.26
CA TYR A 69 -2.35 6.45 11.96
C TYR A 69 -1.47 7.30 11.03
N ALA A 70 -1.07 8.48 11.51
CA ALA A 70 -0.23 9.40 10.75
C ALA A 70 1.23 8.94 10.71
N ASN A 71 1.84 8.97 9.52
CA ASN A 71 3.23 8.58 9.34
C ASN A 71 4.19 9.68 9.84
N PRO A 72 5.04 9.40 10.86
CA PRO A 72 6.02 10.37 11.34
C PRO A 72 7.10 10.73 10.29
N TYR A 73 7.43 9.81 9.37
CA TYR A 73 8.48 10.01 8.36
C TYR A 73 8.06 10.95 7.22
N ALA A 74 6.76 11.15 7.01
CA ALA A 74 6.21 12.08 6.01
C ALA A 74 6.51 13.56 6.29
N ARG A 75 6.86 13.90 7.53
CA ARG A 75 7.32 15.26 7.91
C ARG A 75 8.81 15.41 7.66
N GLN A 76 9.58 14.37 7.95
CA GLN A 76 11.04 14.35 7.80
C GLN A 76 11.45 14.47 6.33
N SER A 77 10.75 13.80 5.40
CA SER A 77 10.99 13.92 3.96
C SER A 77 10.74 15.33 3.42
N ARG A 78 9.68 16.01 3.89
CA ARG A 78 9.42 17.42 3.56
C ARG A 78 10.51 18.32 4.13
N GLN A 79 11.01 18.03 5.34
CA GLN A 79 12.08 18.81 5.95
C GLN A 79 13.40 18.66 5.19
N LEU A 80 13.74 17.45 4.73
CA LEU A 80 14.90 17.21 3.87
C LEU A 80 14.81 17.99 2.54
N SER A 81 13.61 18.21 2.03
CA SER A 81 13.37 19.00 0.81
C SER A 81 13.50 20.52 1.04
N LEU A 82 13.30 20.97 2.28
CA LEU A 82 13.37 22.39 2.66
C LEU A 82 14.77 22.82 3.08
N VAL A 83 15.68 21.89 3.38
CA VAL A 83 17.08 22.21 3.65
C VAL A 83 17.74 22.61 2.31
N PRO A 84 18.20 23.86 2.15
CA PRO A 84 18.94 24.26 0.96
C PRO A 84 20.14 23.33 0.79
N SER A 85 20.32 22.76 -0.41
CA SER A 85 21.48 21.92 -0.69
C SER A 85 22.76 22.70 -0.32
N PRO A 86 23.71 22.12 0.45
CA PRO A 86 24.93 22.82 0.79
C PRO A 86 25.66 23.21 -0.50
N PRO A 87 26.31 24.40 -0.55
CA PRO A 87 27.03 24.81 -1.74
C PRO A 87 28.07 23.74 -2.08
N ARG A 88 27.97 23.20 -3.29
CA ARG A 88 28.90 22.21 -3.82
C ARG A 88 30.28 22.90 -3.86
N ARG A 89 31.13 22.63 -2.87
CA ARG A 89 32.48 23.19 -2.80
C ARG A 89 33.28 22.60 -3.95
N SER A 90 33.28 23.27 -5.10
CA SER A 90 34.16 22.96 -6.22
C SER A 90 35.58 23.17 -5.73
N ARG A 91 36.31 22.07 -5.60
CA ARG A 91 37.75 22.07 -5.39
C ARG A 91 38.44 22.20 -6.72
#